data_AF-A0A955T320-F1
#
_entry.id   AF-A0A955T320-F1
#
_cell.length_a   1.000
_cell.length_b   1.000
_cell.length_c   1.000
_cell.angle_alpha   90.00
_cell.angle_beta   90.00
_cell.angle_gamma   90.00
#
_symmetry.space_group_name_H-M   'P 1'
#
loop_
_entity.id
_entity.type
_entity.pdbx_description
1 polymer ?
#
loop_
_entity_poly.entity_id
_entity_poly.type
_entity_poly.pdbx_seq_one_letter_code
_entity_poly.pdbx_strand_id
1 'polypeptide(L)'
;MRSQPKAELHVHLLGAIRPETALSIAEKNRIGFPVNRVEDWILFFTKGDLAVFVEGFIALFEIIRTEEDFYRVAMEAAEDWSRDGVAYTEPRLTLTSHLDRGLSFETIFGGLDSARSEA
;
A
#
# COMPACT_ATOMS: atom_id res chain seq x y z
N MET A 1 13.79 -15.05 -13.83
CA MET A 1 14.32 -13.75 -13.35
C MET A 1 14.27 -13.58 -11.82
N ARG A 2 13.41 -14.30 -11.07
CA ARG A 2 13.31 -14.20 -9.59
C ARG A 2 14.58 -14.55 -8.81
N SER A 3 15.42 -15.45 -9.35
CA SER A 3 16.64 -15.92 -8.68
C SER A 3 17.81 -14.94 -8.65
N GLN A 4 17.71 -13.78 -9.32
CA GLN A 4 18.76 -12.76 -9.30
C GLN A 4 18.46 -11.68 -8.27
N PRO A 5 19.46 -11.20 -7.50
CA PRO A 5 19.28 -10.09 -6.58
C PRO A 5 18.99 -8.80 -7.37
N LYS A 6 17.99 -8.04 -6.91
CA LYS A 6 17.52 -6.78 -7.52
C LYS A 6 17.40 -5.66 -6.50
N ALA A 7 17.37 -4.43 -6.99
CA ALA A 7 17.04 -3.25 -6.21
C ALA A 7 15.75 -2.61 -6.76
N GLU A 8 14.78 -2.33 -5.88
CA GLU A 8 13.53 -1.62 -6.18
C GLU A 8 13.65 -0.17 -5.70
N LEU A 9 14.06 0.74 -6.58
CA LEU A 9 14.34 2.14 -6.22
C LEU A 9 13.18 3.08 -6.56
N HIS A 10 12.10 2.55 -7.14
CA HIS A 10 10.93 3.33 -7.49
C HIS A 10 9.65 2.55 -7.30
N VAL A 11 9.15 2.57 -6.08
CA VAL A 11 7.83 2.07 -5.74
C VAL A 11 7.13 3.04 -4.79
N HIS A 12 5.85 3.27 -5.02
CA HIS A 12 5.00 3.89 -4.01
C HIS A 12 4.44 2.78 -3.14
N LEU A 13 4.69 2.81 -1.83
CA LEU A 13 4.34 1.71 -0.93
C LEU A 13 2.86 1.31 -1.05
N LEU A 14 1.97 2.29 -1.05
CA LEU A 14 0.53 2.02 -1.16
C LEU A 14 0.15 1.47 -2.54
N GLY A 15 0.92 1.78 -3.59
CA GLY A 15 0.71 1.21 -4.92
C GLY A 15 1.11 -0.26 -5.03
N ALA A 16 1.86 -0.79 -4.05
CA ALA A 16 2.23 -2.19 -3.95
C ALA A 16 1.27 -3.01 -3.07
N ILE A 17 0.16 -2.42 -2.61
CA ILE A 17 -0.82 -3.11 -1.77
C ILE A 17 -1.51 -4.25 -2.53
N ARG A 18 -1.74 -5.37 -1.83
CA ARG A 18 -2.56 -6.46 -2.34
C ARG A 18 -4.04 -6.03 -2.39
N PRO A 19 -4.80 -6.35 -3.46
CA PRO A 19 -6.22 -6.01 -3.56
C PRO A 19 -7.04 -6.50 -2.36
N GLU A 20 -6.79 -7.74 -1.92
CA GLU A 20 -7.44 -8.36 -0.76
C GLU A 20 -7.22 -7.53 0.51
N THR A 21 -6.01 -7.01 0.68
CA THR A 21 -5.63 -6.20 1.84
C THR A 21 -6.29 -4.83 1.81
N ALA A 22 -6.32 -4.17 0.65
CA ALA A 22 -7.04 -2.90 0.51
C ALA A 22 -8.53 -3.06 0.86
N LEU A 23 -9.20 -4.07 0.31
CA LEU A 23 -10.62 -4.31 0.58
C LEU A 23 -10.88 -4.67 2.06
N SER A 24 -10.00 -5.49 2.65
CA SER A 24 -10.08 -5.87 4.07
C SER A 24 -9.89 -4.67 4.99
N ILE A 25 -8.94 -3.77 4.69
CA ILE A 25 -8.70 -2.53 5.45
C ILE A 25 -9.89 -1.56 5.30
N ALA A 26 -10.41 -1.42 4.08
CA ALA A 26 -11.59 -0.60 3.81
C ALA A 26 -12.79 -1.04 4.65
N GLU A 27 -13.05 -2.34 4.70
CA GLU A 27 -14.10 -2.93 5.55
C GLU A 27 -13.83 -2.70 7.04
N LYS A 28 -12.61 -3.01 7.52
CA LYS A 28 -12.18 -2.81 8.92
C LYS A 28 -12.44 -1.39 9.39
N ASN A 29 -12.06 -0.41 8.56
CA ASN A 29 -12.14 1.01 8.89
C ASN A 29 -13.49 1.64 8.51
N ARG A 30 -14.41 0.88 7.90
CA ARG A 30 -15.74 1.34 7.43
C ARG A 30 -15.66 2.51 6.46
N ILE A 31 -14.71 2.46 5.55
CA ILE A 31 -14.48 3.47 4.51
C ILE A 31 -14.73 2.82 3.16
N GLY A 32 -15.50 3.47 2.30
CA GLY A 32 -15.80 2.94 0.96
C GLY A 32 -14.55 2.90 0.08
N PHE A 33 -14.50 1.94 -0.83
CA PHE A 33 -13.47 1.85 -1.87
C PHE A 33 -14.16 1.77 -3.26
N PRO A 34 -13.54 2.26 -4.36
CA PRO A 34 -14.16 2.25 -5.69
C PRO A 34 -14.56 0.87 -6.21
N VAL A 35 -13.99 -0.20 -5.66
CA VAL A 35 -14.35 -1.59 -5.95
C VAL A 35 -14.59 -2.37 -4.66
N ASN A 36 -15.43 -3.40 -4.72
CA ASN A 36 -15.81 -4.22 -3.55
C ASN A 36 -15.37 -5.68 -3.67
N ARG A 37 -14.75 -6.05 -4.79
CA ARG A 37 -14.31 -7.41 -5.08
C ARG A 37 -12.95 -7.38 -5.75
N VAL A 38 -12.13 -8.40 -5.46
CA VAL A 38 -10.79 -8.54 -6.06
C VAL A 38 -10.89 -8.66 -7.59
N GLU A 39 -11.92 -9.32 -8.12
CA GLU A 39 -12.07 -9.50 -9.56
C GLU A 39 -12.30 -8.17 -10.30
N ASP A 40 -12.91 -7.19 -9.62
CA ASP A 40 -13.16 -5.86 -10.18
C ASP A 40 -11.92 -4.95 -10.10
N TRP A 41 -10.93 -5.30 -9.27
CA TRP A 41 -9.72 -4.50 -9.06
C TRP A 41 -8.91 -4.32 -10.34
N ILE A 42 -8.58 -5.42 -11.02
CA ILE A 42 -7.81 -5.38 -12.27
C ILE A 42 -8.59 -4.57 -13.31
N LEU A 43 -9.90 -4.77 -13.40
CA LEU A 43 -10.74 -4.06 -14.35
C LEU A 43 -10.69 -2.54 -14.13
N PHE A 44 -10.79 -2.12 -12.87
CA PHE A 44 -10.74 -0.71 -12.47
C PHE A 44 -9.41 -0.05 -12.86
N PHE A 45 -8.27 -0.71 -12.58
CA PHE A 45 -6.95 -0.14 -12.88
C PHE A 45 -6.48 -0.32 -14.34
N THR A 46 -7.18 -1.14 -15.14
CA THR A 46 -6.82 -1.37 -16.56
C THR A 46 -7.76 -0.68 -17.55
N LYS A 47 -8.95 -0.26 -17.11
CA LYS A 47 -9.92 0.46 -17.93
C LYS A 47 -10.02 1.91 -17.48
N GLY A 48 -9.04 2.72 -17.89
CA GLY A 48 -9.03 4.14 -17.59
C GLY A 48 -7.79 4.84 -18.12
N ASP A 49 -7.77 6.15 -17.92
CA ASP A 49 -6.56 6.96 -18.10
C ASP A 49 -5.87 7.18 -16.73
N LEU A 50 -4.88 8.07 -16.72
CA LEU A 50 -4.17 8.43 -15.50
C LEU A 50 -5.11 8.97 -14.41
N ALA A 51 -6.21 9.63 -14.75
CA ALA A 51 -7.12 10.19 -13.75
C ALA A 51 -7.81 9.08 -12.97
N VAL A 52 -8.32 8.04 -13.65
CA VAL A 52 -8.93 6.87 -13.01
C VAL A 52 -7.93 6.14 -12.11
N PHE A 53 -6.68 6.00 -12.57
CA PHE A 53 -5.61 5.44 -11.73
C PHE A 53 -5.41 6.27 -10.46
N VAL A 54 -5.32 7.59 -10.59
CA VAL A 54 -5.12 8.51 -9.47
C VAL A 54 -6.30 8.47 -8.50
N GLU A 55 -7.55 8.34 -8.97
CA GLU A 55 -8.72 8.19 -8.11
C GLU A 55 -8.62 6.94 -7.22
N GLY A 56 -8.28 5.78 -7.79
CA GLY A 56 -8.05 4.56 -7.02
C GLY A 56 -6.88 4.71 -6.04
N PHE A 57 -5.82 5.37 -6.47
CA PHE A 57 -4.66 5.65 -5.63
C PHE A 57 -5.00 6.60 -4.46
N ILE A 58 -5.87 7.58 -4.68
CA ILE A 58 -6.37 8.47 -3.63
C ILE A 58 -7.22 7.70 -2.63
N ALA A 59 -8.10 6.80 -3.09
CA ALA A 59 -8.92 5.97 -2.22
C ALA A 59 -8.07 5.11 -1.26
N LEU A 60 -6.86 4.70 -1.65
CA LEU A 60 -5.93 4.00 -0.75
C LEU A 60 -5.51 4.86 0.44
N PHE A 61 -5.25 6.15 0.24
CA PHE A 61 -4.96 7.08 1.35
C PHE A 61 -6.14 7.25 2.31
N GLU A 62 -7.36 7.03 1.83
CA GLU A 62 -8.56 7.18 2.65
C GLU A 62 -8.76 5.99 3.57
N ILE A 63 -8.52 4.77 3.07
CA ILE A 63 -8.78 3.55 3.83
C ILE A 63 -7.68 3.23 4.85
N ILE A 64 -6.43 3.66 4.65
CA ILE A 64 -5.30 3.37 5.56
C ILE A 64 -5.29 4.41 6.69
N ARG A 65 -5.58 3.98 7.93
CA ARG A 65 -5.87 4.89 9.05
C ARG A 65 -5.12 4.59 10.34
N THR A 66 -4.73 3.34 10.54
CA THR A 66 -4.18 2.86 11.80
C THR A 66 -2.74 2.40 11.63
N GLU A 67 -1.99 2.38 12.74
CA GLU A 67 -0.62 1.85 12.77
C GLU A 67 -0.54 0.42 12.21
N GLU A 68 -1.53 -0.41 12.56
CA GLU A 68 -1.69 -1.77 12.05
C GLU A 68 -1.86 -1.81 10.53
N ASP A 69 -2.56 -0.84 9.93
CA ASP A 69 -2.72 -0.77 8.47
C ASP A 69 -1.38 -0.53 7.78
N PHE A 70 -0.59 0.42 8.28
CA PHE A 70 0.74 0.71 7.75
C PHE A 70 1.70 -0.46 7.93
N TYR A 71 1.67 -1.09 9.11
CA TYR A 71 2.45 -2.29 9.39
C TYR A 71 2.14 -3.40 8.38
N ARG A 72 0.85 -3.72 8.22
CA ARG A 72 0.42 -4.80 7.32
C ARG A 72 0.84 -4.53 5.88
N VAL A 73 0.60 -3.32 5.38
CA VAL A 73 0.99 -2.96 4.00
C VAL A 73 2.51 -3.05 3.79
N ALA A 74 3.30 -2.58 4.76
CA ALA A 74 4.76 -2.64 4.68
C ALA A 74 5.30 -4.08 4.75
N MET A 75 4.77 -4.91 5.66
CA MET A 75 5.16 -6.32 5.76
C MET A 75 4.79 -7.11 4.52
N GLU A 76 3.57 -6.96 4.02
CA GLU A 76 3.13 -7.67 2.82
C GLU A 76 3.97 -7.27 1.59
N ALA A 77 4.34 -5.99 1.47
CA ALA A 77 5.24 -5.53 0.42
C ALA A 77 6.64 -6.16 0.56
N ALA A 78 7.18 -6.23 1.78
CA ALA A 78 8.47 -6.87 2.04
C ALA A 78 8.48 -8.37 1.70
N GLU A 79 7.41 -9.09 2.04
CA GLU A 79 7.22 -10.49 1.65
C GLU A 79 7.19 -10.68 0.13
N ASP A 80 6.51 -9.78 -0.60
CA ASP A 80 6.39 -9.84 -2.05
C ASP A 80 7.75 -9.51 -2.72
N TRP A 81 8.44 -8.47 -2.24
CA TRP A 81 9.80 -8.12 -2.66
C TRP A 81 10.80 -9.27 -2.43
N SER A 82 10.78 -9.89 -1.26
CA SER A 82 11.61 -11.05 -0.95
C SER A 82 11.33 -12.22 -1.91
N ARG A 83 10.04 -12.53 -2.15
CA ARG A 83 9.61 -13.57 -3.11
C ARG A 83 10.05 -13.28 -4.55
N ASP A 84 10.10 -12.01 -4.93
CA ASP A 84 10.54 -11.60 -6.25
C ASP A 84 12.06 -11.46 -6.36
N GLY A 85 12.83 -11.60 -5.27
CA GLY A 85 14.30 -11.51 -5.23
C GLY A 85 14.83 -10.08 -5.21
N VAL A 86 14.06 -9.15 -4.66
CA VAL A 86 14.49 -7.78 -4.35
C VAL A 86 15.28 -7.83 -3.04
N ALA A 87 16.58 -7.56 -3.14
CA ALA A 87 17.50 -7.57 -2.00
C ALA A 87 17.61 -6.19 -1.33
N TYR A 88 17.14 -5.13 -2.00
CA TYR A 88 17.18 -3.76 -1.50
C TYR A 88 16.01 -2.95 -2.07
N THR A 89 15.39 -2.11 -1.25
CA THR A 89 14.26 -1.28 -1.67
C THR A 89 14.25 0.06 -0.94
N GLU A 90 13.79 1.11 -1.62
CA GLU A 90 13.56 2.45 -1.05
C GLU A 90 12.12 2.91 -1.37
N PRO A 91 11.10 2.36 -0.68
CA PRO A 91 9.71 2.67 -0.98
C PRO A 91 9.35 4.11 -0.59
N ARG A 92 8.48 4.72 -1.38
CA ARG A 92 7.98 6.09 -1.18
C ARG A 92 6.59 6.10 -0.56
N LEU A 93 6.35 7.04 0.34
CA LEU A 93 5.02 7.29 0.91
C LEU A 93 4.70 8.78 0.91
N THR A 94 3.49 9.13 0.48
CA THR A 94 2.98 10.51 0.56
C THR A 94 2.35 10.73 1.94
N LEU A 95 3.07 11.45 2.81
CA LEU A 95 2.62 11.69 4.19
C LEU A 95 1.48 12.70 4.27
N THR A 96 1.50 13.76 3.46
CA THR A 96 0.54 14.86 3.52
C THR A 96 -0.91 14.38 3.43
N SER A 97 -1.22 13.44 2.54
CA SER A 97 -2.55 12.85 2.41
C SER A 97 -3.10 12.26 3.72
N HIS A 98 -2.24 11.71 4.56
CA HIS A 98 -2.63 11.12 5.84
C HIS A 98 -2.69 12.16 6.95
N LEU A 99 -1.71 13.07 7.00
CA LEU A 99 -1.65 14.17 7.95
C LEU A 99 -2.86 15.10 7.83
N ASP A 100 -3.25 15.45 6.61
CA ASP A 100 -4.43 16.27 6.32
C ASP A 100 -5.74 15.59 6.79
N ARG A 101 -5.72 14.27 6.97
CA ARG A 101 -6.84 13.47 7.48
C ARG A 101 -6.73 13.15 8.97
N GLY A 102 -5.84 13.83 9.69
CA GLY A 102 -5.69 13.78 11.14
C GLY A 102 -4.82 12.66 11.69
N LEU A 103 -4.08 11.93 10.85
CA LEU A 103 -3.12 10.94 11.35
C LEU A 103 -1.88 11.64 11.90
N SER A 104 -1.32 11.07 12.96
CA SER A 104 -0.05 11.52 13.52
C SER A 104 1.13 10.86 12.80
N PHE A 105 2.30 11.50 12.87
CA PHE A 105 3.55 10.87 12.44
C PHE A 105 3.84 9.57 13.21
N GLU A 106 3.49 9.52 14.50
CA GLU A 106 3.67 8.34 15.35
C GLU A 106 2.87 7.16 14.82
N THR A 107 1.60 7.37 14.46
CA THR A 107 0.75 6.31 13.87
C THR A 107 1.31 5.80 12.54
N ILE A 108 1.79 6.69 11.68
CA ILE A 108 2.31 6.31 10.36
C ILE A 108 3.64 5.57 10.52
N PHE A 109 4.61 6.19 11.19
CA PHE A 109 5.95 5.63 11.32
C PHE A 109 6.02 4.45 12.29
N GLY A 110 5.17 4.38 13.31
CA GLY A 110 5.11 3.23 14.22
C GLY A 110 4.90 1.91 13.46
N GLY A 111 3.96 1.90 12.51
CA GLY A 111 3.67 0.72 11.70
C GLY A 111 4.79 0.42 10.70
N LEU A 112 5.30 1.45 10.01
CA LEU A 112 6.37 1.31 9.02
C LEU A 112 7.68 0.84 9.65
N ASP A 113 8.08 1.41 10.79
CA ASP A 113 9.33 1.05 11.46
C ASP A 113 9.26 -0.34 12.10
N SER A 114 8.11 -0.71 12.66
CA SER A 114 7.89 -2.07 13.17
C SER A 114 8.06 -3.08 12.04
N ALA A 115 7.39 -2.88 10.91
CA ALA A 115 7.52 -3.75 9.75
C ALA A 115 8.96 -3.81 9.22
N ARG A 116 9.62 -2.65 9.07
CA ARG A 116 11.02 -2.58 8.63
C ARG A 116 11.98 -3.33 9.56
N SER A 117 11.70 -3.36 10.86
CA SER A 117 12.54 -4.04 11.84
C SER A 117 12.37 -5.56 11.88
N GLU A 118 11.21 -6.05 11.43
CA GLU A 118 10.87 -7.48 11.43
C GLU A 118 11.12 -8.19 10.08
N ALA A 119 11.15 -7.42 8.98
CA ALA A 119 11.27 -7.93 7.60
C ALA A 119 12.68 -8.42 7.20
#